data_AF-A0A963R2H0-F1
#
_entry.id   AF-A0A963R2H0-F1
#
_cell.length_a   1.000
_cell.length_b   1.000
_cell.length_c   1.000
_cell.angle_alpha   90.00
_cell.angle_beta   90.00
_cell.angle_gamma   90.00
#
_symmetry.space_group_name_H-M   'P 1'
#
loop_
_entity.id
_entity.type
_entity.pdbx_description
1 polymer ?
#
loop_
_entity_poly.entity_id
_entity_poly.type
_entity_poly.pdbx_seq_one_letter_code
_entity_poly.pdbx_strand_id
1 'polypeptide(L)'
;MAYERFVPLRILSSYSMLEGALEPKAIAKLAKERAFPAIAIADRNGLYGAMAFAGACREAGIQPIIGTLLAVRRAGDGPIDWLALYAQNEAGWFNLCHLVSKAHLDRPLELDPHVTLADLEGHSDGLICLTGAGEGALVRLLDEGKAEAADDYAARLEGLFPERLYIEIARRGDPAEDAAEDALIDLAYARNLPLVATNPAMFGDPGFAGAHDAMLCIANSTHIDAADRPRSSPQAWVKSGPMMAELFSDLPEATANSLVIARRCAYAPPKRKPLLPSLAGDAAGEERMLVEDARAGLEARLMPYGEMDPAERQAYFDRLDFETGIINRMGFAGYFLIVADFIKWAKENDIPVGPGRGSGAGSVVAGALRILHLVPLRRGLL
;
A
#
# COMPACT_ATOMS: atom_id res chain seq x y z
N MET A 1 26.77 9.56 12.78
CA MET A 1 26.08 8.74 13.82
C MET A 1 26.28 7.29 13.47
N ALA A 2 26.60 6.44 14.45
CA ALA A 2 26.59 5.00 14.26
C ALA A 2 25.11 4.55 14.10
N TYR A 3 24.83 3.76 13.08
CA TYR A 3 23.51 3.15 12.86
C TYR A 3 23.54 1.71 13.37
N GLU A 4 22.37 1.17 13.71
CA GLU A 4 22.23 -0.21 14.15
C GLU A 4 22.45 -1.18 12.99
N ARG A 5 23.19 -2.28 13.25
CA ARG A 5 23.52 -3.28 12.23
C ARG A 5 22.40 -4.32 12.02
N PHE A 6 21.16 -3.88 12.03
CA PHE A 6 19.97 -4.70 11.81
C PHE A 6 18.85 -3.82 11.22
N VAL A 7 18.06 -4.40 10.32
CA VAL A 7 16.88 -3.74 9.73
C VAL A 7 15.65 -4.61 9.99
N PRO A 8 14.62 -4.10 10.70
CA PRO A 8 13.37 -4.83 10.83
C PRO A 8 12.64 -4.93 9.48
N LEU A 9 12.50 -6.16 8.98
CA LEU A 9 11.86 -6.42 7.68
C LEU A 9 10.38 -6.84 7.80
N ARG A 10 9.96 -7.44 8.92
CA ARG A 10 8.59 -7.99 9.08
C ARG A 10 7.77 -7.19 10.07
N ILE A 11 7.13 -6.14 9.60
CA ILE A 11 6.21 -5.33 10.41
C ILE A 11 4.86 -5.29 9.72
N LEU A 12 3.81 -5.69 10.44
CA LEU A 12 2.44 -5.44 10.05
C LEU A 12 1.99 -4.15 10.72
N SER A 13 1.60 -3.19 9.90
CA SER A 13 1.06 -1.92 10.34
C SER A 13 -0.42 -2.04 10.69
N SER A 14 -1.01 -0.97 11.22
CA SER A 14 -2.45 -0.88 11.46
C SER A 14 -3.33 -1.05 10.20
N TYR A 15 -2.71 -1.08 9.01
CA TYR A 15 -3.39 -1.41 7.76
C TYR A 15 -3.54 -2.92 7.51
N SER A 16 -2.83 -3.78 8.24
CA SER A 16 -3.21 -5.17 8.41
C SER A 16 -4.36 -5.21 9.40
N MET A 17 -5.58 -5.04 8.87
CA MET A 17 -6.77 -4.73 9.67
C MET A 17 -6.97 -5.75 10.78
N LEU A 18 -7.10 -5.23 12.01
CA LEU A 18 -7.34 -6.02 13.23
C LEU A 18 -6.24 -7.05 13.55
N GLU A 19 -5.05 -6.86 12.98
CA GLU A 19 -3.90 -7.73 13.18
C GLU A 19 -2.63 -6.94 13.52
N GLY A 20 -2.33 -5.86 12.80
CA GLY A 20 -1.25 -4.93 13.18
C GLY A 20 -1.78 -3.76 14.01
N ALA A 21 -0.96 -3.23 14.92
CA ALA A 21 -1.32 -2.12 15.81
C ALA A 21 -0.50 -0.83 15.58
N LEU A 22 0.53 -0.87 14.73
CA LEU A 22 1.42 0.26 14.50
C LEU A 22 0.99 1.12 13.31
N GLU A 23 0.68 2.39 13.55
CA GLU A 23 0.49 3.33 12.46
C GLU A 23 1.79 3.57 11.68
N PRO A 24 1.74 3.78 10.34
CA PRO A 24 2.93 4.04 9.54
C PRO A 24 3.86 5.15 10.04
N LYS A 25 3.31 6.23 10.60
CA LYS A 25 4.10 7.32 11.19
C LYS A 25 4.83 6.88 12.47
N ALA A 26 4.20 6.03 13.28
CA ALA A 26 4.81 5.49 14.50
C ALA A 26 5.96 4.53 14.16
N ILE A 27 5.83 3.73 13.08
CA ILE A 27 6.91 2.86 12.58
C ILE A 27 8.15 3.69 12.21
N ALA A 28 7.97 4.76 11.44
CA ALA A 28 9.08 5.66 11.06
C ALA A 28 9.73 6.35 12.28
N LYS A 29 8.93 6.80 13.23
CA LYS A 29 9.42 7.40 14.48
C LYS A 29 10.25 6.39 15.30
N LEU A 30 9.73 5.18 15.48
CA LEU A 30 10.42 4.10 16.19
C LEU A 30 11.75 3.75 15.54
N ALA A 31 11.80 3.69 14.20
CA ALA A 31 13.03 3.41 13.48
C ALA A 31 14.11 4.47 13.76
N LYS A 32 13.71 5.75 13.79
CA LYS A 32 14.61 6.86 14.12
C LYS A 32 15.10 6.80 15.57
N GLU A 33 14.19 6.54 16.51
CA GLU A 33 14.52 6.44 17.95
C GLU A 33 15.52 5.31 18.24
N ARG A 34 15.45 4.22 17.45
CA ARG A 34 16.32 3.05 17.59
C ARG A 34 17.48 3.02 16.60
N ALA A 35 17.74 4.15 15.92
CA ALA A 35 18.83 4.31 14.97
C ALA A 35 18.89 3.23 13.86
N PHE A 36 17.74 2.70 13.45
CA PHE A 36 17.66 1.84 12.26
C PHE A 36 17.86 2.68 10.99
N PRO A 37 18.75 2.30 10.07
CA PRO A 37 18.97 3.05 8.83
C PRO A 37 17.81 2.88 7.84
N ALA A 38 17.11 1.76 7.94
CA ALA A 38 15.96 1.39 7.12
C ALA A 38 14.94 0.63 7.98
N ILE A 39 13.70 0.56 7.52
CA ILE A 39 12.65 -0.26 8.12
C ILE A 39 11.65 -0.66 7.03
N ALA A 40 11.03 -1.83 7.17
CA ALA A 40 10.07 -2.32 6.19
C ALA A 40 8.66 -2.45 6.77
N ILE A 41 7.67 -2.40 5.88
CA ILE A 41 6.32 -2.90 6.13
C ILE A 41 6.05 -4.12 5.25
N ALA A 42 5.25 -5.05 5.76
CA ALA A 42 4.80 -6.23 5.07
C ALA A 42 3.36 -6.56 5.50
N ASP A 43 2.45 -5.64 5.18
CA ASP A 43 1.02 -5.79 5.51
C ASP A 43 0.38 -6.98 4.76
N ARG A 44 -0.64 -7.60 5.35
CA ARG A 44 -1.41 -8.72 4.77
C ARG A 44 -2.05 -8.35 3.44
N ASN A 45 -1.71 -9.06 2.37
CA ASN A 45 -2.34 -8.97 1.04
C ASN A 45 -2.66 -7.53 0.63
N GLY A 46 -1.71 -6.61 0.81
CA GLY A 46 -2.05 -5.21 0.89
C GLY A 46 -0.85 -4.28 0.80
N LEU A 47 -1.07 -3.16 0.12
CA LEU A 47 -0.15 -2.02 0.04
C LEU A 47 -0.79 -0.74 0.60
N TYR A 48 -1.82 -0.90 1.44
CA TYR A 48 -2.69 0.20 1.90
C TYR A 48 -1.90 1.30 2.61
N GLY A 49 -0.96 0.92 3.47
CA GLY A 49 -0.11 1.83 4.24
C GLY A 49 1.11 2.37 3.48
N ALA A 50 1.41 1.88 2.28
CA ALA A 50 2.70 2.10 1.61
C ALA A 50 3.03 3.58 1.37
N MET A 51 2.06 4.37 0.92
CA MET A 51 2.26 5.81 0.65
C MET A 51 2.50 6.61 1.93
N ALA A 52 1.69 6.35 2.97
CA ALA A 52 1.81 7.02 4.26
C ALA A 52 3.12 6.66 4.96
N PHE A 53 3.49 5.38 4.93
CA PHE A 53 4.75 4.85 5.46
C PHE A 53 5.97 5.45 4.75
N ALA A 54 6.00 5.37 3.42
CA ALA A 54 7.09 5.93 2.63
C ALA A 54 7.25 7.44 2.84
N GLY A 55 6.14 8.17 2.97
CA GLY A 55 6.14 9.59 3.35
C GLY A 55 6.80 9.83 4.70
N ALA A 56 6.33 9.12 5.74
CA ALA A 56 6.82 9.28 7.11
C ALA A 56 8.31 8.89 7.26
N CYS A 57 8.76 7.80 6.63
CA CYS A 57 10.17 7.40 6.64
C CYS A 57 11.07 8.46 5.99
N ARG A 58 10.67 8.99 4.83
CA ARG A 58 11.42 10.06 4.14
C ARG A 58 11.55 11.31 5.01
N GLU A 59 10.47 11.72 5.68
CA GLU A 59 10.49 12.86 6.63
C GLU A 59 11.39 12.59 7.85
N ALA A 60 11.46 11.33 8.29
CA ALA A 60 12.31 10.93 9.42
C ALA A 60 13.79 10.71 9.05
N GLY A 61 14.14 10.69 7.77
CA GLY A 61 15.49 10.34 7.28
C GLY A 61 15.80 8.84 7.33
N ILE A 62 14.76 8.00 7.29
CA ILE A 62 14.83 6.54 7.32
C ILE A 62 14.52 6.01 5.93
N GLN A 63 15.25 5.00 5.45
CA GLN A 63 14.93 4.36 4.18
C GLN A 63 13.69 3.45 4.34
N PRO A 64 12.58 3.73 3.63
CA PRO A 64 11.44 2.82 3.62
C PRO A 64 11.73 1.63 2.71
N ILE A 65 11.40 0.43 3.18
CA ILE A 65 11.36 -0.79 2.38
C ILE A 65 9.89 -1.19 2.21
N ILE A 66 9.44 -1.23 0.96
CA ILE A 66 8.03 -1.43 0.64
C ILE A 66 7.79 -2.89 0.28
N GLY A 67 6.87 -3.52 1.00
CA GLY A 67 6.51 -4.90 0.77
C GLY A 67 5.10 -5.23 1.23
N THR A 68 4.75 -6.50 1.10
CA THR A 68 3.50 -7.10 1.54
C THR A 68 3.76 -8.54 1.97
N LEU A 69 2.98 -9.03 2.92
CA LEU A 69 2.87 -10.45 3.20
C LEU A 69 1.77 -11.01 2.29
N LEU A 70 2.18 -11.66 1.21
CA LEU A 70 1.30 -12.19 0.18
C LEU A 70 0.89 -13.61 0.52
N ALA A 71 -0.41 -13.87 0.50
CA ALA A 71 -0.99 -15.19 0.62
C ALA A 71 -0.77 -15.99 -0.67
N VAL A 72 -0.18 -17.16 -0.55
CA VAL A 72 0.13 -18.07 -1.66
C VAL A 72 -0.44 -19.44 -1.35
N ARG A 73 -1.35 -19.92 -2.19
CA ARG A 73 -1.89 -21.26 -2.11
C ARG A 73 -0.88 -22.26 -2.68
N ARG A 74 -0.58 -23.31 -1.91
CA ARG A 74 0.19 -24.45 -2.40
C ARG A 74 -0.52 -25.15 -3.56
N ALA A 75 0.23 -25.90 -4.37
CA ALA A 75 -0.32 -26.57 -5.55
C ALA A 75 -1.50 -27.49 -5.21
N GLY A 76 -2.45 -27.60 -6.15
CA GLY A 76 -3.70 -28.35 -5.95
C GLY A 76 -4.61 -27.67 -4.93
N ASP A 77 -5.29 -28.47 -4.11
CA ASP A 77 -6.13 -27.96 -3.01
C ASP A 77 -5.36 -27.76 -1.70
N GLY A 78 -4.07 -27.45 -1.80
CA GLY A 78 -3.22 -27.18 -0.64
C GLY A 78 -3.66 -25.94 0.15
N PRO A 79 -3.15 -25.78 1.39
CA PRO A 79 -3.46 -24.64 2.23
C PRO A 79 -2.83 -23.35 1.68
N ILE A 80 -3.30 -22.23 2.23
CA ILE A 80 -2.78 -20.90 1.96
C ILE A 80 -1.70 -20.58 3.00
N ASP A 81 -0.49 -20.35 2.50
CA ASP A 81 0.70 -19.98 3.27
C ASP A 81 1.12 -18.56 2.88
N TRP A 82 2.20 -18.04 3.48
CA TRP A 82 2.59 -16.65 3.30
C TRP A 82 4.03 -16.49 2.81
N LEU A 83 4.24 -15.51 1.93
CA LEU A 83 5.57 -15.04 1.50
C LEU A 83 5.67 -13.54 1.75
N ALA A 84 6.78 -13.06 2.32
CA ALA A 84 7.00 -11.62 2.43
C ALA A 84 7.77 -11.12 1.21
N LEU A 85 7.13 -10.28 0.40
CA LEU A 85 7.69 -9.77 -0.85
C LEU A 85 8.02 -8.29 -0.72
N TYR A 86 9.21 -7.88 -1.17
CA TYR A 86 9.67 -6.48 -1.13
C TYR A 86 10.08 -5.98 -2.52
N ALA A 87 9.68 -4.76 -2.84
CA ALA A 87 10.04 -4.11 -4.09
C ALA A 87 11.48 -3.56 -4.05
N GLN A 88 12.34 -4.12 -4.89
CA GLN A 88 13.72 -3.63 -5.09
C GLN A 88 13.75 -2.34 -5.90
N ASN A 89 12.87 -2.27 -6.91
CA ASN A 89 12.83 -1.25 -7.94
C ASN A 89 11.37 -1.00 -8.39
N GLU A 90 11.20 -0.16 -9.41
CA GLU A 90 9.87 0.18 -9.95
C GLU A 90 9.13 -1.03 -10.53
N ALA A 91 9.83 -1.95 -11.22
CA ALA A 91 9.22 -3.17 -11.75
C ALA A 91 8.67 -4.05 -10.61
N GLY A 92 9.46 -4.20 -9.53
CA GLY A 92 9.01 -4.89 -8.32
C GLY A 92 7.77 -4.24 -7.71
N TRP A 93 7.71 -2.91 -7.64
CA TRP A 93 6.51 -2.22 -7.16
C TRP A 93 5.27 -2.52 -7.99
N PHE A 94 5.37 -2.47 -9.33
CA PHE A 94 4.24 -2.81 -10.19
C PHE A 94 3.84 -4.28 -10.08
N ASN A 95 4.80 -5.19 -9.91
CA ASN A 95 4.53 -6.59 -9.64
C ASN A 95 3.82 -6.80 -8.30
N LEU A 96 4.21 -6.09 -7.23
CA LEU A 96 3.46 -6.10 -5.97
C LEU A 96 2.01 -5.61 -6.19
N CYS A 97 1.81 -4.51 -6.91
CA CYS A 97 0.47 -4.01 -7.21
C CYS A 97 -0.36 -5.05 -7.96
N HIS A 98 0.22 -5.68 -8.99
CA HIS A 98 -0.44 -6.72 -9.77
C HIS A 98 -0.85 -7.91 -8.90
N LEU A 99 0.10 -8.48 -8.16
CA LEU A 99 -0.13 -9.67 -7.35
C LEU A 99 -1.15 -9.42 -6.24
N VAL A 100 -1.08 -8.27 -5.56
CA VAL A 100 -2.07 -7.89 -4.55
C VAL A 100 -3.46 -7.71 -5.18
N SER A 101 -3.57 -7.03 -6.33
CA SER A 101 -4.85 -6.91 -7.03
C SER A 101 -5.41 -8.27 -7.43
N LYS A 102 -4.57 -9.14 -8.00
CA LYS A 102 -4.94 -10.49 -8.40
C LYS A 102 -5.42 -11.33 -7.22
N ALA A 103 -4.73 -11.24 -6.09
CA ALA A 103 -5.10 -11.96 -4.86
C ALA A 103 -6.52 -11.65 -4.39
N HIS A 104 -7.02 -10.42 -4.62
CA HIS A 104 -8.36 -10.00 -4.23
C HIS A 104 -9.43 -10.21 -5.32
N LEU A 105 -9.06 -10.04 -6.59
CA LEU A 105 -10.02 -9.99 -7.71
C LEU A 105 -10.24 -11.35 -8.40
N ASP A 106 -9.21 -12.18 -8.51
CA ASP A 106 -9.25 -13.38 -9.36
C ASP A 106 -9.49 -14.68 -8.56
N ARG A 107 -9.45 -14.61 -7.22
CA ARG A 107 -9.63 -15.76 -6.33
C ARG A 107 -11.10 -16.23 -6.29
N PRO A 108 -11.37 -17.53 -6.06
CA PRO A 108 -12.72 -18.01 -5.76
C PRO A 108 -13.28 -17.34 -4.50
N LEU A 109 -14.46 -16.71 -4.59
CA LEU A 109 -15.01 -15.82 -3.55
C LEU A 109 -15.17 -16.48 -2.17
N GLU A 110 -15.27 -17.81 -2.13
CA GLU A 110 -15.38 -18.64 -0.94
C GLU A 110 -14.05 -18.89 -0.20
N LEU A 111 -12.91 -18.64 -0.84
CA LEU A 111 -11.58 -18.78 -0.24
C LEU A 111 -11.03 -17.42 0.16
N ASP A 112 -10.12 -17.34 1.12
CA ASP A 112 -9.42 -16.09 1.48
C ASP A 112 -8.60 -15.51 0.31
N PRO A 113 -8.29 -14.20 0.29
CA PRO A 113 -7.53 -13.61 -0.81
C PRO A 113 -6.16 -14.26 -0.94
N HIS A 114 -5.81 -14.76 -2.12
CA HIS A 114 -4.55 -15.47 -2.37
C HIS A 114 -4.20 -15.47 -3.86
N VAL A 115 -2.92 -15.71 -4.13
CA VAL A 115 -2.44 -16.14 -5.45
C VAL A 115 -1.99 -17.60 -5.39
N THR A 116 -1.76 -18.21 -6.53
CA THR A 116 -1.05 -19.48 -6.64
C THR A 116 0.43 -19.23 -6.95
N LEU A 117 1.29 -20.24 -6.78
CA LEU A 117 2.70 -20.14 -7.22
C LEU A 117 2.82 -19.84 -8.73
N ALA A 118 1.89 -20.30 -9.56
CA ALA A 118 1.92 -20.06 -11.01
C ALA A 118 1.65 -18.59 -11.34
N ASP A 119 0.86 -17.89 -10.52
CA ASP A 119 0.56 -16.48 -10.72
C ASP A 119 1.77 -15.56 -10.46
N LEU A 120 2.82 -16.07 -9.80
CA LEU A 120 4.09 -15.36 -9.61
C LEU A 120 4.96 -15.43 -10.88
N GLU A 121 4.71 -16.35 -11.80
CA GLU A 121 5.47 -16.48 -13.04
C GLU A 121 5.26 -15.23 -13.92
N GLY A 122 6.35 -14.59 -14.32
CA GLY A 122 6.31 -13.31 -15.05
C GLY A 122 6.02 -12.07 -14.17
N HIS A 123 5.71 -12.26 -12.89
CA HIS A 123 5.43 -11.19 -11.93
C HIS A 123 6.36 -11.22 -10.70
N SER A 124 7.54 -11.83 -10.83
CA SER A 124 8.54 -11.88 -9.74
C SER A 124 9.70 -10.90 -9.92
N ASP A 125 9.87 -10.28 -11.10
CA ASP A 125 10.97 -9.37 -11.39
C ASP A 125 10.98 -8.13 -10.48
N GLY A 126 12.17 -7.76 -10.01
CA GLY A 126 12.34 -6.68 -9.05
C GLY A 126 11.81 -6.96 -7.64
N LEU A 127 11.36 -8.18 -7.32
CA LEU A 127 10.96 -8.59 -5.97
C LEU A 127 12.06 -9.36 -5.24
N ILE A 128 12.25 -9.07 -3.96
CA ILE A 128 12.90 -9.97 -2.98
C ILE A 128 11.81 -10.76 -2.25
N CYS A 129 12.04 -12.05 -2.03
CA CYS A 129 11.13 -12.95 -1.33
C CYS A 129 11.78 -13.46 -0.03
N LEU A 130 11.04 -13.36 1.07
CA LEU A 130 11.30 -14.08 2.31
C LEU A 130 10.25 -15.19 2.47
N THR A 131 10.67 -16.33 3.02
CA THR A 131 9.84 -17.54 3.06
C THR A 131 8.69 -17.51 4.07
N GLY A 132 8.52 -16.44 4.86
CA GLY A 132 7.33 -16.22 5.69
C GLY A 132 7.44 -16.67 7.15
N ALA A 133 8.62 -17.10 7.61
CA ALA A 133 8.85 -17.67 8.95
C ALA A 133 7.78 -18.73 9.31
N GLY A 134 7.25 -18.76 10.54
CA GLY A 134 6.21 -19.71 10.97
C GLY A 134 4.90 -19.68 10.18
N GLU A 135 4.66 -18.62 9.40
CA GLU A 135 3.49 -18.51 8.52
C GLU A 135 3.75 -19.02 7.10
N GLY A 136 5.01 -19.34 6.82
CA GLY A 136 5.50 -19.83 5.54
C GLY A 136 5.29 -21.31 5.34
N ALA A 137 5.16 -21.71 4.08
CA ALA A 137 5.00 -23.11 3.70
C ALA A 137 6.19 -23.97 4.12
N LEU A 138 7.42 -23.44 4.09
CA LEU A 138 8.63 -24.21 4.45
C LEU A 138 8.62 -24.63 5.91
N VAL A 139 8.35 -23.71 6.85
CA VAL A 139 8.29 -24.04 8.27
C VAL A 139 7.16 -25.06 8.53
N ARG A 140 5.96 -24.83 7.97
CA ARG A 140 4.82 -25.75 8.13
C ARG A 140 5.10 -27.15 7.58
N LEU A 141 5.73 -27.25 6.40
CA LEU A 141 6.08 -28.54 5.80
C LEU A 141 7.12 -29.28 6.64
N LEU A 142 8.13 -28.59 7.17
CA LEU A 142 9.18 -29.19 7.99
C LEU A 142 8.66 -29.61 9.36
N ASP A 143 7.83 -28.80 10.00
CA ASP A 143 7.12 -29.15 11.25
C ASP A 143 6.21 -30.38 11.06
N GLU A 144 5.55 -30.49 9.91
CA GLU A 144 4.76 -31.68 9.52
C GLU A 144 5.62 -32.91 9.11
N GLY A 145 6.96 -32.81 9.15
CA GLY A 145 7.88 -33.89 8.75
C GLY A 145 7.94 -34.16 7.25
N LYS A 146 7.48 -33.24 6.41
CA LYS A 146 7.40 -33.37 4.94
C LYS A 146 8.60 -32.73 4.24
N ALA A 147 9.81 -33.20 4.57
CA ALA A 147 11.07 -32.62 4.07
C ALA A 147 11.19 -32.61 2.55
N GLU A 148 10.76 -33.68 1.86
CA GLU A 148 10.80 -33.74 0.38
C GLU A 148 9.92 -32.67 -0.27
N ALA A 149 8.70 -32.48 0.26
CA ALA A 149 7.81 -31.43 -0.23
C ALA A 149 8.33 -30.01 0.08
N ALA A 150 9.08 -29.84 1.19
CA ALA A 150 9.74 -28.58 1.51
C ALA A 150 10.87 -28.28 0.51
N ASP A 151 11.68 -29.27 0.14
CA ASP A 151 12.74 -29.12 -0.87
C ASP A 151 12.17 -28.77 -2.25
N ASP A 152 11.11 -29.46 -2.69
CA ASP A 152 10.41 -29.15 -3.94
C ASP A 152 9.83 -27.73 -3.94
N TYR A 153 9.24 -27.30 -2.82
CA TYR A 153 8.70 -25.95 -2.69
C TYR A 153 9.82 -24.90 -2.74
N ALA A 154 10.94 -25.14 -2.06
CA ALA A 154 12.12 -24.27 -2.10
C ALA A 154 12.69 -24.16 -3.53
N ALA A 155 12.79 -25.28 -4.26
CA ALA A 155 13.24 -25.31 -5.65
C ALA A 155 12.35 -24.46 -6.58
N ARG A 156 11.03 -24.49 -6.37
CA ARG A 156 10.09 -23.64 -7.14
C ARG A 156 10.27 -22.16 -6.81
N LEU A 157 10.42 -21.81 -5.54
CA LEU A 157 10.69 -20.42 -5.14
C LEU A 157 12.03 -19.92 -5.68
N GLU A 158 13.06 -20.76 -5.71
CA GLU A 158 14.37 -20.44 -6.25
C GLU A 158 14.28 -20.08 -7.73
N GLY A 159 13.50 -20.83 -8.51
CA GLY A 159 13.22 -20.52 -9.91
C GLY A 159 12.46 -19.20 -10.12
N LEU A 160 11.54 -18.86 -9.22
CA LEU A 160 10.78 -17.61 -9.27
C LEU A 160 11.61 -16.39 -8.83
N PHE A 161 12.50 -16.56 -7.86
CA PHE A 161 13.27 -15.48 -7.23
C PHE A 161 14.79 -15.77 -7.26
N PRO A 162 15.40 -15.93 -8.45
CA PRO A 162 16.83 -16.21 -8.55
C PRO A 162 17.64 -15.10 -7.88
N GLU A 163 18.57 -15.50 -6.99
CA GLU A 163 19.40 -14.62 -6.14
C GLU A 163 18.60 -13.64 -5.25
N ARG A 164 17.29 -13.82 -5.14
CA ARG A 164 16.34 -12.92 -4.48
C ARG A 164 15.44 -13.63 -3.48
N LEU A 165 15.60 -14.95 -3.32
CA LEU A 165 15.00 -15.75 -2.27
C LEU A 165 15.89 -15.76 -1.03
N TYR A 166 15.30 -15.53 0.12
CA TYR A 166 15.94 -15.68 1.42
C TYR A 166 15.09 -16.58 2.31
N ILE A 167 15.75 -17.52 2.97
CA ILE A 167 15.14 -18.37 3.98
C ILE A 167 15.01 -17.57 5.27
N GLU A 168 13.78 -17.37 5.71
CA GLU A 168 13.43 -16.53 6.85
C GLU A 168 13.41 -17.33 8.16
N ILE A 169 14.16 -16.87 9.16
CA ILE A 169 14.19 -17.46 10.51
C ILE A 169 13.68 -16.42 11.51
N ALA A 170 12.76 -16.83 12.38
CA ALA A 170 12.27 -16.04 13.49
C ALA A 170 12.33 -16.87 14.78
N ARG A 171 12.78 -16.24 15.87
CA ARG A 171 12.89 -16.87 17.20
C ARG A 171 11.98 -16.16 18.19
N ARG A 172 10.71 -16.58 18.23
CA ARG A 172 9.64 -15.94 19.02
C ARG A 172 9.01 -16.87 20.05
N GLY A 173 9.56 -18.07 20.23
CA GLY A 173 9.02 -19.13 21.07
C GLY A 173 7.74 -19.74 20.48
N ASP A 174 7.64 -19.77 19.16
CA ASP A 174 6.59 -20.49 18.45
C ASP A 174 7.04 -21.95 18.24
N PRO A 175 6.26 -22.95 18.69
CA PRO A 175 6.70 -24.35 18.63
C PRO A 175 7.02 -24.86 17.22
N ALA A 176 6.31 -24.39 16.19
CA ALA A 176 6.56 -24.81 14.82
C ALA A 176 7.81 -24.16 14.24
N GLU A 177 8.07 -22.89 14.59
CA GLU A 177 9.36 -22.23 14.27
C GLU A 177 10.53 -22.97 14.92
N ASP A 178 10.42 -23.27 16.21
CA ASP A 178 11.49 -23.94 16.97
C ASP A 178 11.74 -25.37 16.46
N ALA A 179 10.69 -26.11 16.09
CA ALA A 179 10.83 -27.48 15.58
C ALA A 179 11.40 -27.56 14.16
N ALA A 180 11.14 -26.56 13.33
CA ALA A 180 11.57 -26.54 11.93
C ALA A 180 12.96 -25.90 11.71
N GLU A 181 13.49 -25.14 12.69
CA GLU A 181 14.66 -24.27 12.50
C GLU A 181 15.89 -25.00 11.97
N ASP A 182 16.32 -26.10 12.63
CA ASP A 182 17.52 -26.86 12.23
C ASP A 182 17.41 -27.36 10.78
N ALA A 183 16.26 -27.97 10.42
CA ALA A 183 16.02 -28.48 9.09
C ALA A 183 15.94 -27.36 8.03
N LEU A 184 15.45 -26.18 8.43
CA LEU A 184 15.37 -25.01 7.56
C LEU A 184 16.75 -24.42 7.28
N ILE A 185 17.64 -24.40 8.29
CA ILE A 185 19.05 -24.02 8.15
C ILE A 185 19.79 -25.01 7.25
N ASP A 186 19.63 -26.32 7.48
CA ASP A 186 20.22 -27.36 6.66
C ASP A 186 19.78 -27.26 5.19
N LEU A 187 18.48 -27.03 4.95
CA LEU A 187 17.93 -26.78 3.61
C LEU A 187 18.57 -25.56 2.96
N ALA A 188 18.71 -24.46 3.69
CA ALA A 188 19.32 -23.23 3.18
C ALA A 188 20.77 -23.47 2.76
N TYR A 189 21.57 -24.12 3.60
CA TYR A 189 22.97 -24.42 3.29
C TYR A 189 23.14 -25.43 2.16
N ALA A 190 22.32 -26.49 2.14
CA ALA A 190 22.35 -27.49 1.07
C ALA A 190 22.07 -26.89 -0.31
N ARG A 191 21.18 -25.88 -0.36
CA ARG A 191 20.80 -25.18 -1.59
C ARG A 191 21.56 -23.87 -1.82
N ASN A 192 22.48 -23.51 -0.93
CA ASN A 192 23.20 -22.23 -0.97
C ASN A 192 22.27 -21.00 -1.02
N LEU A 193 21.15 -21.06 -0.31
CA LEU A 193 20.20 -19.96 -0.16
C LEU A 193 20.56 -19.11 1.06
N PRO A 194 20.50 -17.77 0.96
CA PRO A 194 20.83 -16.90 2.07
C PRO A 194 19.77 -16.96 3.18
N LEU A 195 20.23 -17.04 4.43
CA LEU A 195 19.38 -16.92 5.62
C LEU A 195 19.11 -15.45 5.94
N VAL A 196 17.95 -15.14 6.52
CA VAL A 196 17.69 -13.82 7.13
C VAL A 196 16.89 -13.94 8.41
N ALA A 197 17.36 -13.24 9.43
CA ALA A 197 16.69 -13.14 10.71
C ALA A 197 15.62 -12.04 10.65
N THR A 198 14.41 -12.38 11.03
CA THR A 198 13.33 -11.41 11.22
C THR A 198 12.70 -11.59 12.59
N ASN A 199 11.85 -10.63 12.97
CA ASN A 199 10.97 -10.78 14.11
C ASN A 199 9.62 -10.20 13.71
N PRO A 200 8.70 -11.01 13.15
CA PRO A 200 7.35 -10.59 12.82
C PRO A 200 6.72 -9.78 13.96
N ALA A 201 6.50 -8.50 13.69
CA ALA A 201 6.08 -7.52 14.68
C ALA A 201 4.72 -6.91 14.31
N MET A 202 3.84 -6.88 15.29
CA MET A 202 2.50 -6.27 15.23
C MET A 202 2.44 -4.97 16.03
N PHE A 203 3.36 -4.79 16.99
CA PHE A 203 3.42 -3.62 17.87
C PHE A 203 4.86 -3.13 18.10
N GLY A 204 5.03 -1.94 18.68
CA GLY A 204 6.35 -1.30 18.78
C GLY A 204 7.16 -1.71 20.00
N ASP A 205 6.47 -1.98 21.11
CA ASP A 205 7.07 -2.15 22.44
C ASP A 205 6.40 -3.32 23.18
N PRO A 206 7.12 -4.12 23.98
CA PRO A 206 6.54 -5.24 24.70
C PRO A 206 5.32 -4.87 25.57
N GLY A 207 5.24 -3.64 26.09
CA GLY A 207 4.11 -3.16 26.88
C GLY A 207 2.77 -3.13 26.13
N PHE A 208 2.77 -3.18 24.79
CA PHE A 208 1.56 -3.20 23.98
C PHE A 208 0.94 -4.58 23.78
N ALA A 209 1.58 -5.66 24.24
CA ALA A 209 1.09 -7.02 24.04
C ALA A 209 -0.35 -7.21 24.54
N GLY A 210 -0.71 -6.62 25.70
CA GLY A 210 -2.07 -6.70 26.23
C GLY A 210 -3.12 -5.95 25.41
N ALA A 211 -2.75 -4.79 24.84
CA ALA A 211 -3.64 -4.02 23.96
C ALA A 211 -3.86 -4.75 22.62
N HIS A 212 -2.79 -5.33 22.07
CA HIS A 212 -2.86 -6.16 20.87
C HIS A 212 -3.70 -7.42 21.10
N ASP A 213 -3.55 -8.08 22.26
CA ASP A 213 -4.37 -9.24 22.64
C ASP A 213 -5.87 -8.92 22.72
N ALA A 214 -6.23 -7.75 23.26
CA ALA A 214 -7.61 -7.26 23.26
C ALA A 214 -8.13 -6.97 21.83
N MET A 215 -7.27 -6.47 20.94
CA MET A 215 -7.62 -6.26 19.53
C MET A 215 -7.91 -7.58 18.82
N LEU A 216 -7.12 -8.63 19.05
CA LEU A 216 -7.39 -9.97 18.51
C LEU A 216 -8.72 -10.54 19.01
N CYS A 217 -9.12 -10.22 20.25
CA CYS A 217 -10.43 -10.60 20.77
C CYS A 217 -11.57 -9.93 19.98
N ILE A 218 -11.43 -8.63 19.66
CA ILE A 218 -12.38 -7.89 18.81
C ILE A 218 -12.44 -8.51 17.42
N ALA A 219 -11.28 -8.80 16.82
CA ALA A 219 -11.18 -9.41 15.50
C ALA A 219 -11.92 -10.73 15.38
N ASN A 220 -11.84 -11.55 16.43
CA ASN A 220 -12.41 -12.90 16.46
C ASN A 220 -13.76 -12.97 17.20
N SER A 221 -14.37 -11.81 17.52
CA SER A 221 -15.64 -11.75 18.25
C SER A 221 -15.64 -12.61 19.54
N THR A 222 -14.55 -12.56 20.29
CA THR A 222 -14.33 -13.34 21.53
C THR A 222 -14.00 -12.43 22.72
N HIS A 223 -13.91 -13.00 23.92
CA HIS A 223 -13.64 -12.27 25.16
C HIS A 223 -12.23 -12.58 25.71
N ILE A 224 -11.65 -11.64 26.45
CA ILE A 224 -10.28 -11.77 27.00
C ILE A 224 -10.13 -13.00 27.91
N ASP A 225 -11.19 -13.35 28.64
CA ASP A 225 -11.28 -14.46 29.57
C ASP A 225 -11.66 -15.81 28.92
N ALA A 226 -11.98 -15.83 27.62
CA ALA A 226 -12.22 -17.08 26.90
C ALA A 226 -10.96 -17.96 26.90
N ALA A 227 -11.14 -19.25 27.20
CA ALA A 227 -10.05 -20.22 27.28
C ALA A 227 -9.44 -20.50 25.89
N ASP A 228 -10.31 -20.79 24.91
CA ASP A 228 -9.95 -21.08 23.53
C ASP A 228 -10.16 -19.83 22.66
N ARG A 229 -9.06 -19.10 22.45
CA ARG A 229 -9.02 -17.91 21.59
C ARG A 229 -7.62 -17.68 21.03
N PRO A 230 -7.50 -16.94 19.93
CA PRO A 230 -6.23 -16.39 19.49
C PRO A 230 -5.62 -15.51 20.59
N ARG A 231 -4.31 -15.66 20.81
CA ARG A 231 -3.55 -14.88 21.78
C ARG A 231 -2.42 -14.13 21.09
N SER A 232 -2.17 -12.92 21.56
CA SER A 232 -1.00 -12.17 21.12
C SER A 232 0.28 -12.89 21.55
N SER A 233 1.26 -13.00 20.65
CA SER A 233 2.62 -13.35 21.08
C SER A 233 3.24 -12.16 21.82
N PRO A 234 3.81 -12.34 23.03
CA PRO A 234 4.52 -11.26 23.73
C PRO A 234 5.82 -10.85 23.03
N GLN A 235 6.28 -11.64 22.05
CA GLN A 235 7.50 -11.39 21.28
C GLN A 235 7.26 -10.63 19.97
N ALA A 236 6.00 -10.37 19.61
CA ALA A 236 5.59 -9.72 18.35
C ALA A 236 5.75 -8.19 18.38
N TRP A 237 6.82 -7.69 18.99
CA TRP A 237 7.20 -6.28 18.97
C TRP A 237 8.47 -6.07 18.15
N VAL A 238 8.63 -4.88 17.56
CA VAL A 238 9.89 -4.54 16.86
C VAL A 238 11.01 -4.58 17.89
N LYS A 239 11.98 -5.50 17.83
CA LYS A 239 13.13 -5.59 18.76
C LYS A 239 14.23 -4.56 18.40
N SER A 240 15.18 -4.29 19.30
CA SER A 240 16.35 -3.45 19.00
C SER A 240 17.44 -4.25 18.26
N GLY A 241 18.38 -3.56 17.60
CA GLY A 241 19.52 -4.18 16.94
C GLY A 241 20.35 -5.09 17.87
N PRO A 242 20.76 -4.62 19.07
CA PRO A 242 21.51 -5.44 20.02
C PRO A 242 20.75 -6.69 20.46
N MET A 243 19.44 -6.60 20.68
CA MET A 243 18.63 -7.76 21.08
C MET A 243 18.53 -8.80 19.96
N MET A 244 18.39 -8.37 18.70
CA MET A 244 18.42 -9.29 17.56
C MET A 244 19.79 -9.92 17.38
N ALA A 245 20.88 -9.17 17.61
CA ALA A 245 22.25 -9.69 17.54
C ALA A 245 22.53 -10.72 18.65
N GLU A 246 22.01 -10.51 19.86
CA GLU A 246 22.09 -11.49 20.95
C GLU A 246 21.29 -12.75 20.64
N LEU A 247 20.04 -12.57 20.18
CA LEU A 247 19.12 -13.66 19.85
C LEU A 247 19.63 -14.58 18.73
N PHE A 248 20.42 -14.04 17.80
CA PHE A 248 21.02 -14.76 16.67
C PHE A 248 22.55 -14.76 16.73
N SER A 249 23.11 -14.80 17.94
CA SER A 249 24.58 -14.75 18.14
C SER A 249 25.31 -15.96 17.56
N ASP A 250 24.63 -17.10 17.45
CA ASP A 250 25.05 -18.33 16.78
C ASP A 250 24.89 -18.29 15.25
N LEU A 251 24.07 -17.38 14.73
CA LEU A 251 23.77 -17.24 13.29
C LEU A 251 23.89 -15.77 12.81
N PRO A 252 25.09 -15.17 12.91
CA PRO A 252 25.28 -13.74 12.67
C PRO A 252 24.98 -13.31 11.22
N GLU A 253 25.14 -14.20 10.24
CA GLU A 253 24.83 -13.92 8.84
C GLU A 253 23.34 -13.62 8.61
N ALA A 254 22.45 -14.23 9.39
CA ALA A 254 21.02 -14.04 9.25
C ALA A 254 20.63 -12.60 9.60
N THR A 255 21.19 -12.03 10.67
CA THR A 255 20.96 -10.61 11.00
C THR A 255 21.66 -9.68 10.02
N ALA A 256 22.88 -10.01 9.57
CA ALA A 256 23.63 -9.21 8.61
C ALA A 256 22.91 -9.08 7.25
N ASN A 257 22.25 -10.14 6.79
CA ASN A 257 21.52 -10.14 5.53
C ASN A 257 20.31 -9.19 5.51
N SER A 258 19.78 -8.78 6.67
CA SER A 258 18.74 -7.74 6.73
C SER A 258 19.21 -6.40 6.12
N LEU A 259 20.47 -6.04 6.33
CA LEU A 259 21.09 -4.86 5.73
C LEU A 259 21.36 -5.04 4.23
N VAL A 260 21.70 -6.26 3.80
CA VAL A 260 21.88 -6.58 2.37
C VAL A 260 20.57 -6.37 1.63
N ILE A 261 19.47 -6.90 2.16
CA ILE A 261 18.12 -6.70 1.61
C ILE A 261 17.78 -5.21 1.59
N ALA A 262 18.01 -4.50 2.69
CA ALA A 262 17.76 -3.06 2.74
C ALA A 262 18.51 -2.30 1.64
N ARG A 263 19.80 -2.59 1.41
CA ARG A 263 20.59 -1.96 0.34
C ARG A 263 20.08 -2.30 -1.07
N ARG A 264 19.45 -3.46 -1.24
CA ARG A 264 18.86 -3.90 -2.52
C ARG A 264 17.45 -3.34 -2.75
N CYS A 265 16.81 -2.75 -1.73
CA CYS A 265 15.47 -2.17 -1.80
C CYS A 265 15.50 -0.65 -1.80
N ALA A 266 15.71 -0.05 -2.98
CA ALA A 266 15.91 1.39 -3.14
C ALA A 266 14.66 2.14 -3.66
N TYR A 267 13.53 1.46 -3.87
CA TYR A 267 12.32 2.06 -4.43
C TYR A 267 11.23 2.27 -3.38
N ALA A 268 10.64 3.46 -3.42
CA ALA A 268 9.42 3.78 -2.72
C ALA A 268 8.50 4.54 -3.67
N PRO A 269 7.17 4.30 -3.63
CA PRO A 269 6.25 4.88 -4.59
C PRO A 269 6.34 6.41 -4.55
N PRO A 270 6.49 7.05 -5.74
CA PRO A 270 6.64 8.49 -5.83
C PRO A 270 5.31 9.19 -5.58
N LYS A 271 5.37 10.42 -5.04
CA LYS A 271 4.22 11.32 -5.12
C LYS A 271 4.03 11.68 -6.60
N ARG A 272 2.88 11.31 -7.18
CA ARG A 272 2.53 11.65 -8.56
C ARG A 272 1.62 12.88 -8.57
N LYS A 273 1.78 13.72 -9.59
CA LYS A 273 0.75 14.74 -9.90
C LYS A 273 -0.54 14.01 -10.29
N PRO A 274 -1.73 14.63 -10.09
CA PRO A 274 -2.98 14.05 -10.56
C PRO A 274 -2.88 13.62 -12.02
N LEU A 275 -3.23 12.36 -12.30
CA LEU A 275 -3.38 11.86 -13.65
C LEU A 275 -4.81 12.17 -14.07
N LEU A 276 -4.99 13.26 -14.81
CA LEU A 276 -6.31 13.69 -15.25
C LEU A 276 -6.72 12.87 -16.46
N PRO A 277 -7.94 12.30 -16.45
CA PRO A 277 -8.50 11.69 -17.65
C PRO A 277 -8.69 12.76 -18.73
N SER A 278 -8.51 12.34 -19.99
CA SER A 278 -8.77 13.16 -21.17
C SER A 278 -10.02 12.61 -21.87
N LEU A 279 -10.82 13.51 -22.45
CA LEU A 279 -12.02 13.13 -23.21
C LEU A 279 -11.68 12.42 -24.51
N ALA A 280 -10.67 12.92 -25.23
CA ALA A 280 -10.35 12.45 -26.57
C ALA A 280 -8.84 12.36 -26.87
N GLY A 281 -7.97 12.66 -25.91
CA GLY A 281 -6.52 12.76 -26.10
C GLY A 281 -6.07 14.03 -26.82
N ASP A 282 -6.98 14.95 -27.14
CA ASP A 282 -6.70 16.23 -27.81
C ASP A 282 -6.80 17.39 -26.80
N ALA A 283 -5.69 17.67 -26.12
CA ALA A 283 -5.63 18.76 -25.14
C ALA A 283 -6.00 20.12 -25.75
N ALA A 284 -5.56 20.41 -26.98
CA ALA A 284 -5.87 21.69 -27.62
C ALA A 284 -7.35 21.78 -28.01
N GLY A 285 -7.95 20.67 -28.42
CA GLY A 285 -9.40 20.55 -28.64
C GLY A 285 -10.19 20.76 -27.35
N GLU A 286 -9.78 20.12 -26.25
CA GLU A 286 -10.40 20.29 -24.93
C GLU A 286 -10.30 21.72 -24.41
N GLU A 287 -9.16 22.39 -24.59
CA GLU A 287 -8.98 23.79 -24.21
C GLU A 287 -9.92 24.74 -24.96
N ARG A 288 -10.13 24.50 -26.27
CA ARG A 288 -11.09 25.28 -27.08
C ARG A 288 -12.52 24.97 -26.67
N MET A 289 -12.87 23.69 -26.54
CA MET A 289 -14.19 23.22 -26.15
C MET A 289 -14.59 23.79 -24.77
N LEU A 290 -13.66 23.81 -23.81
CA LEU A 290 -13.91 24.44 -22.50
C LEU A 290 -14.35 25.89 -22.64
N VAL A 291 -13.63 26.68 -23.44
CA VAL A 291 -13.93 28.11 -23.61
C VAL A 291 -15.27 28.29 -24.31
N GLU A 292 -15.53 27.53 -25.38
CA GLU A 292 -16.78 27.59 -26.15
C GLU A 292 -17.99 27.21 -25.30
N ASP A 293 -17.93 26.05 -24.62
CA ASP A 293 -19.01 25.53 -23.77
C ASP A 293 -19.24 26.42 -22.55
N ALA A 294 -18.17 26.93 -21.93
CA ALA A 294 -18.32 27.81 -20.78
C ALA A 294 -18.89 29.18 -21.18
N ARG A 295 -18.54 29.72 -22.36
CA ARG A 295 -19.17 30.95 -22.89
C ARG A 295 -20.65 30.74 -23.18
N ALA A 296 -21.00 29.67 -23.91
CA ALA A 296 -22.39 29.34 -24.22
C ALA A 296 -23.20 29.05 -22.94
N GLY A 297 -22.60 28.33 -21.99
CA GLY A 297 -23.20 28.04 -20.70
C GLY A 297 -23.44 29.28 -19.85
N LEU A 298 -22.48 30.21 -19.80
CA LEU A 298 -22.64 31.48 -19.10
C LEU A 298 -23.75 32.32 -19.72
N GLU A 299 -23.84 32.39 -21.06
CA GLU A 299 -24.92 33.08 -21.75
C GLU A 299 -26.29 32.54 -21.34
N ALA A 300 -26.46 31.22 -21.40
CA ALA A 300 -27.71 30.55 -21.01
C ALA A 300 -28.03 30.75 -19.51
N ARG A 301 -27.02 30.94 -18.66
CA ARG A 301 -27.20 31.23 -17.24
C ARG A 301 -27.60 32.67 -16.95
N LEU A 302 -27.15 33.60 -17.78
CA LEU A 302 -27.46 35.02 -17.62
C LEU A 302 -28.84 35.37 -18.18
N MET A 303 -29.33 34.63 -19.19
CA MET A 303 -30.62 34.87 -19.86
C MET A 303 -31.83 35.02 -18.90
N PRO A 304 -32.01 34.20 -17.85
CA PRO A 304 -33.15 34.34 -16.92
C PRO A 304 -33.12 35.61 -16.06
N TYR A 305 -31.98 36.31 -15.98
CA TYR A 305 -31.87 37.55 -15.19
C TYR A 305 -32.38 38.79 -15.93
N GLY A 306 -32.79 38.68 -17.20
CA GLY A 306 -33.34 39.78 -17.99
C GLY A 306 -32.28 40.80 -18.45
N GLU A 307 -32.71 42.04 -18.68
CA GLU A 307 -31.78 43.13 -19.01
C GLU A 307 -30.85 43.40 -17.83
N MET A 308 -29.55 43.35 -18.11
CA MET A 308 -28.47 43.57 -17.15
C MET A 308 -27.66 44.78 -17.60
N ASP A 309 -27.14 45.54 -16.64
CA ASP A 309 -26.19 46.60 -16.93
C ASP A 309 -25.00 46.06 -17.75
N PRO A 310 -24.61 46.71 -18.87
CA PRO A 310 -23.52 46.24 -19.71
C PRO A 310 -22.20 46.05 -18.96
N ALA A 311 -21.90 46.88 -17.95
CA ALA A 311 -20.68 46.73 -17.16
C ALA A 311 -20.75 45.54 -16.19
N GLU A 312 -21.91 45.32 -15.55
CA GLU A 312 -22.13 44.10 -14.74
C GLU A 312 -21.97 42.84 -15.60
N ARG A 313 -22.57 42.84 -16.81
CA ARG A 313 -22.47 41.71 -17.73
C ARG A 313 -21.04 41.45 -18.19
N GLN A 314 -20.29 42.50 -18.53
CA GLN A 314 -18.89 42.37 -18.94
C GLN A 314 -18.02 41.74 -17.83
N ALA A 315 -18.27 42.09 -16.56
CA ALA A 315 -17.53 41.51 -15.43
C ALA A 315 -17.65 39.98 -15.33
N TYR A 316 -18.78 39.38 -15.73
CA TYR A 316 -18.92 37.92 -15.79
C TYR A 316 -18.03 37.30 -16.86
N PHE A 317 -17.97 37.90 -18.05
CA PHE A 317 -17.17 37.39 -19.16
C PHE A 317 -15.67 37.61 -18.93
N ASP A 318 -15.27 38.75 -18.36
CA ASP A 318 -13.87 38.99 -17.97
C ASP A 318 -13.39 37.96 -16.94
N ARG A 319 -14.25 37.63 -15.97
CA ARG A 319 -13.95 36.60 -14.98
C ARG A 319 -13.91 35.20 -15.61
N LEU A 320 -14.81 34.89 -16.54
CA LEU A 320 -14.82 33.64 -17.29
C LEU A 320 -13.52 33.47 -18.09
N ASP A 321 -13.07 34.51 -18.79
CA ASP A 321 -11.84 34.49 -19.59
C ASP A 321 -10.59 34.33 -18.73
N PHE A 322 -10.57 35.01 -17.57
CA PHE A 322 -9.50 34.82 -16.59
C PHE A 322 -9.44 33.38 -16.07
N GLU A 323 -10.57 32.81 -15.66
CA GLU A 323 -10.64 31.44 -15.12
C GLU A 323 -10.31 30.38 -16.18
N THR A 324 -10.93 30.44 -17.36
CA THR A 324 -10.65 29.50 -18.45
C THR A 324 -9.19 29.58 -18.89
N GLY A 325 -8.61 30.79 -18.94
CA GLY A 325 -7.18 30.97 -19.20
C GLY A 325 -6.28 30.32 -18.15
N ILE A 326 -6.64 30.36 -16.87
CA ILE A 326 -5.90 29.64 -15.81
C ILE A 326 -6.08 28.12 -15.96
N ILE A 327 -7.31 27.65 -16.14
CA ILE A 327 -7.64 26.22 -16.25
C ILE A 327 -6.86 25.57 -17.40
N ASN A 328 -6.82 26.22 -18.56
CA ASN A 328 -6.07 25.76 -19.72
C ASN A 328 -4.55 25.75 -19.43
N ARG A 329 -3.99 26.84 -18.89
CA ARG A 329 -2.57 26.89 -18.51
C ARG A 329 -2.15 25.80 -17.52
N MET A 330 -3.07 25.38 -16.64
CA MET A 330 -2.81 24.34 -15.65
C MET A 330 -3.13 22.92 -16.18
N GLY A 331 -3.70 22.78 -17.37
CA GLY A 331 -4.03 21.50 -18.00
C GLY A 331 -5.28 20.81 -17.42
N PHE A 332 -6.23 21.57 -16.87
CA PHE A 332 -7.46 21.03 -16.25
C PHE A 332 -8.70 21.08 -17.15
N ALA A 333 -8.58 21.45 -18.43
CA ALA A 333 -9.72 21.57 -19.33
C ALA A 333 -10.54 20.27 -19.44
N GLY A 334 -9.88 19.15 -19.76
CA GLY A 334 -10.52 17.83 -19.82
C GLY A 334 -11.23 17.44 -18.52
N TYR A 335 -10.63 17.75 -17.36
CA TYR A 335 -11.28 17.50 -16.06
C TYR A 335 -12.61 18.25 -15.92
N PHE A 336 -12.64 19.55 -16.24
CA PHE A 336 -13.87 20.34 -16.15
C PHE A 336 -14.95 19.83 -17.11
N LEU A 337 -14.56 19.46 -18.33
CA LEU A 337 -15.50 18.93 -19.32
C LEU A 337 -16.06 17.57 -18.92
N ILE A 338 -15.23 16.65 -18.42
CA ILE A 338 -15.67 15.35 -17.89
C ILE A 338 -16.63 15.54 -16.71
N VAL A 339 -16.32 16.47 -15.80
CA VAL A 339 -17.19 16.76 -14.66
C VAL A 339 -18.53 17.34 -15.10
N ALA A 340 -18.52 18.25 -16.08
CA ALA A 340 -19.74 18.80 -16.65
C ALA A 340 -20.60 17.72 -17.32
N ASP A 341 -19.97 16.81 -18.07
CA ASP A 341 -20.66 15.74 -18.79
C ASP A 341 -21.39 14.78 -17.85
N PHE A 342 -20.71 14.21 -16.84
CA PHE A 342 -21.39 13.27 -15.94
C PHE A 342 -22.49 13.94 -15.11
N ILE A 343 -22.34 15.21 -14.74
CA ILE A 343 -23.37 15.97 -14.01
C ILE A 343 -24.59 16.22 -14.92
N LYS A 344 -24.35 16.57 -16.18
CA LYS A 344 -25.42 16.75 -17.17
C LYS A 344 -26.16 15.43 -17.39
N TRP A 345 -25.43 14.35 -17.65
CA TRP A 345 -26.00 13.01 -17.83
C TRP A 345 -26.82 12.57 -16.61
N ALA A 346 -26.31 12.76 -15.39
CA ALA A 346 -27.04 12.42 -14.17
C ALA A 346 -28.38 13.17 -14.07
N LYS A 347 -28.39 14.48 -14.37
CA LYS A 347 -29.61 15.30 -14.37
C LYS A 347 -30.61 14.86 -15.45
N GLU A 348 -30.13 14.46 -16.63
CA GLU A 348 -30.97 13.96 -17.72
C GLU A 348 -31.57 12.56 -17.44
N ASN A 349 -30.98 11.81 -16.50
CA ASN A 349 -31.43 10.49 -16.08
C ASN A 349 -32.08 10.49 -14.68
N ASP A 350 -32.54 11.65 -14.21
CA ASP A 350 -33.21 11.82 -12.91
C ASP A 350 -32.38 11.33 -11.70
N ILE A 351 -31.05 11.36 -11.80
CA ILE A 351 -30.12 11.04 -10.71
C ILE A 351 -29.79 12.32 -9.94
N PRO A 352 -30.14 12.42 -8.64
CA PRO A 352 -29.90 13.62 -7.86
C PRO A 352 -28.40 13.95 -7.72
N VAL A 353 -28.03 15.19 -8.06
CA VAL A 353 -26.67 15.73 -7.85
C VAL A 353 -26.75 16.84 -6.80
N GLY A 354 -25.85 16.82 -5.82
CA GLY A 354 -25.80 17.84 -4.77
C GLY A 354 -25.52 19.25 -5.32
N PRO A 355 -25.84 20.32 -4.58
CA PRO A 355 -25.76 21.70 -5.06
C PRO A 355 -24.33 22.24 -5.30
N GLY A 356 -23.31 21.43 -5.03
CA GLY A 356 -21.89 21.82 -4.97
C GLY A 356 -21.36 21.94 -3.54
N ARG A 357 -20.08 21.58 -3.34
CA ARG A 357 -19.33 21.65 -2.07
C ARG A 357 -17.88 22.09 -2.33
N GLY A 358 -17.22 22.66 -1.32
CA GLY A 358 -15.82 23.11 -1.40
C GLY A 358 -15.63 24.44 -2.12
N SER A 359 -14.36 24.79 -2.40
CA SER A 359 -13.98 26.04 -3.07
C SER A 359 -14.43 26.12 -4.54
N GLY A 360 -14.85 25.01 -5.14
CA GLY A 360 -15.40 24.99 -6.50
C GLY A 360 -16.59 25.96 -6.67
N ALA A 361 -17.33 26.23 -5.59
CA ALA A 361 -18.47 27.15 -5.55
C ALA A 361 -18.16 28.60 -6.01
N GLY A 362 -16.89 29.00 -6.00
CA GLY A 362 -16.43 30.33 -6.44
C GLY A 362 -16.09 30.43 -7.93
N SER A 363 -16.10 29.32 -8.68
CA SER A 363 -15.77 29.34 -10.11
C SER A 363 -16.98 29.71 -10.99
N VAL A 364 -16.81 30.76 -11.79
CA VAL A 364 -17.76 31.13 -12.86
C VAL A 364 -17.81 30.03 -13.92
N VAL A 365 -16.68 29.41 -14.28
CA VAL A 365 -16.63 28.29 -15.23
C VAL A 365 -17.48 27.11 -14.75
N ALA A 366 -17.39 26.74 -13.47
CA ALA A 366 -18.22 25.67 -12.91
C ALA A 366 -19.72 26.01 -12.89
N GLY A 367 -20.08 27.27 -12.65
CA GLY A 367 -21.47 27.75 -12.79
C GLY A 367 -21.98 27.68 -14.23
N ALA A 368 -21.16 28.14 -15.17
CA ALA A 368 -21.44 28.18 -16.60
C ALA A 368 -21.67 26.78 -17.19
N LEU A 369 -20.77 25.84 -16.90
CA LEU A 369 -20.85 24.43 -17.34
C LEU A 369 -21.92 23.61 -16.59
N ARG A 370 -22.71 24.23 -15.71
CA ARG A 370 -23.76 23.57 -14.90
C ARG A 370 -23.27 22.48 -13.96
N ILE A 371 -21.98 22.47 -13.66
CA ILE A 371 -21.38 21.72 -12.56
C ILE A 371 -21.99 22.20 -11.24
N LEU A 372 -22.17 23.52 -11.11
CA LEU A 372 -22.83 24.16 -9.98
C LEU A 372 -24.17 24.76 -10.36
N HIS A 373 -25.03 24.94 -9.36
CA HIS A 373 -26.34 25.54 -9.58
C HIS A 373 -26.34 27.07 -9.58
N LEU A 374 -25.26 27.72 -9.12
CA LEU A 374 -25.15 29.17 -8.96
C LEU A 374 -24.02 29.78 -9.79
N VAL A 375 -24.14 31.07 -10.12
CA VAL A 375 -23.05 31.88 -10.69
C VAL A 375 -22.53 32.83 -9.60
N PRO A 376 -21.22 32.80 -9.26
CA PRO A 376 -20.71 33.27 -7.96
C PRO A 376 -20.63 34.79 -7.77
N LEU A 377 -20.57 35.59 -8.84
CA LEU A 377 -20.28 37.04 -8.77
C LEU A 377 -21.29 37.84 -7.92
N ARG A 378 -22.59 37.55 -8.01
CA ARG A 378 -23.62 38.20 -7.16
C ARG A 378 -23.58 37.79 -5.68
N ARG A 379 -22.78 36.78 -5.32
CA ARG A 379 -22.66 36.23 -3.97
C ARG A 379 -21.29 36.52 -3.33
N GLY A 380 -20.40 37.24 -4.01
CA GLY A 380 -19.07 37.58 -3.49
C GLY A 380 -18.16 36.38 -3.26
N LEU A 381 -18.41 35.27 -3.96
CA LEU A 381 -17.60 34.05 -3.85
C LEU A 381 -16.36 34.18 -4.75
N LEU A 382 -15.20 33.76 -4.23
CA LEU A 382 -13.90 33.85 -4.91
C LEU A 382 -13.45 32.54 -5.52
#